data_AF-A0A0L1IKB1-F1
#
_entry.id   AF-A0A0L1IKB1-F1
#
_cell.length_a   1.000
_cell.length_b   1.000
_cell.length_c   1.000
_cell.angle_alpha   90.00
_cell.angle_beta   90.00
_cell.angle_gamma   90.00
#
_symmetry.space_group_name_H-M   'P 1'
#
loop_
_entity.id
_entity.type
_entity.pdbx_description
1 polymer ?
#
loop_
_entity_poly.entity_id
_entity_poly.type
_entity_poly.pdbx_seq_one_letter_code
_entity_poly.pdbx_strand_id
1 'polypeptide(L)'
;NEAVESFFDIPIKRKIMNGVVEYQKNYYAAFDENGKRYKFNKKESIEFVIGADEKFYFRTETMRFKAEILEKGSHDWGIADIAKRKQLDEERKHDLKTLGTINKTRWIHTVLDKTLNSIKKHPSGLPSEVVDELSGLVSGVKNECYRISFELKEKLGLLD
;
A
#
# COMPACT_ATOMS: atom_id res chain seq x y z
N ASN A 1 15.43 -35.88 -1.17
CA ASN A 1 16.04 -34.88 -2.08
C ASN A 1 15.36 -33.52 -2.01
N GLU A 2 14.03 -33.41 -2.10
CA GLU A 2 13.34 -32.10 -2.08
C GLU A 2 13.69 -31.20 -0.88
N ALA A 3 13.82 -31.75 0.33
CA ALA A 3 14.18 -30.97 1.52
C ALA A 3 15.60 -30.37 1.47
N VAL A 4 16.51 -30.95 0.68
CA VAL A 4 17.88 -30.41 0.49
C VAL A 4 17.87 -29.34 -0.59
N GLU A 5 17.07 -29.51 -1.66
CA GLU A 5 16.96 -28.48 -2.70
C GLU A 5 16.24 -27.23 -2.19
N SER A 6 15.20 -27.36 -1.36
CA SER A 6 14.47 -26.23 -0.81
C SER A 6 15.29 -25.38 0.17
N PHE A 7 16.39 -25.92 0.71
CA PHE A 7 17.34 -25.18 1.53
C PHE A 7 18.09 -24.10 0.74
N PHE A 8 18.38 -24.35 -0.54
CA PHE A 8 19.10 -23.41 -1.41
C PHE A 8 18.18 -22.44 -2.15
N ASP A 9 16.87 -22.57 -1.98
CA ASP A 9 15.90 -21.65 -2.58
C ASP A 9 16.04 -20.25 -1.97
N ILE A 10 16.20 -19.25 -2.84
CA ILE A 10 16.30 -17.84 -2.44
C ILE A 10 14.93 -17.18 -2.60
N PRO A 11 14.33 -16.63 -1.52
CA PRO A 11 13.04 -15.98 -1.60
C PRO A 11 13.08 -14.66 -2.36
N ILE A 12 12.17 -14.50 -3.31
CA ILE A 12 11.94 -13.29 -4.07
C ILE A 12 10.73 -12.58 -3.47
N LYS A 13 10.97 -11.45 -2.78
CA LYS A 13 9.90 -10.65 -2.16
C LYS A 13 8.95 -10.07 -3.21
N ARG A 14 7.81 -10.74 -3.41
CA ARG A 14 6.72 -10.31 -4.28
C ARG A 14 5.37 -10.62 -3.66
N LYS A 15 4.38 -9.79 -4.01
CA LYS A 15 2.99 -9.97 -3.58
C LYS A 15 2.38 -11.12 -4.38
N ILE A 16 1.92 -12.15 -3.67
CA ILE A 16 1.21 -13.28 -4.27
C ILE A 16 -0.29 -13.02 -4.11
N MET A 17 -1.02 -12.99 -5.22
CA MET A 17 -2.45 -12.73 -5.27
C MET A 17 -3.17 -13.94 -5.88
N ASN A 18 -4.01 -14.60 -5.10
CA ASN A 18 -4.73 -15.81 -5.53
C ASN A 18 -3.79 -16.89 -6.10
N GLY A 19 -2.62 -17.08 -5.50
CA GLY A 19 -1.63 -18.06 -5.96
C GLY A 19 -0.92 -17.68 -7.27
N VAL A 20 -0.99 -16.41 -7.67
CA VAL A 20 -0.28 -15.86 -8.84
C VAL A 20 0.67 -14.78 -8.36
N VAL A 21 1.85 -14.72 -8.95
CA VAL A 21 2.82 -13.64 -8.73
C VAL A 21 3.16 -12.98 -10.05
N GLU A 22 3.27 -11.66 -10.05
CA GLU A 22 3.83 -10.94 -11.19
C GLU A 22 5.33 -10.75 -10.97
N TYR A 23 6.12 -11.20 -11.94
CA TYR A 23 7.56 -11.02 -11.95
C TYR A 23 8.05 -10.83 -13.38
N GLN A 24 8.96 -9.88 -13.62
CA GLN A 24 9.51 -9.60 -14.95
C GLN A 24 8.45 -9.48 -16.07
N LYS A 25 7.32 -8.82 -15.78
CA LYS A 25 6.17 -8.62 -16.69
C LYS A 25 5.41 -9.89 -17.08
N ASN A 26 5.66 -11.01 -16.42
CA ASN A 26 4.93 -12.26 -16.58
C ASN A 26 4.14 -12.58 -15.30
N TYR A 27 2.99 -13.22 -15.46
CA TYR A 27 2.25 -13.82 -14.34
C TYR A 27 2.65 -15.28 -14.21
N TYR A 28 3.15 -15.67 -13.04
CA TYR A 28 3.51 -17.05 -12.73
C TYR A 28 2.47 -17.67 -11.80
N ALA A 29 2.17 -18.95 -12.01
CA ALA A 29 1.33 -19.75 -11.12
C ALA A 29 1.96 -21.12 -10.89
N ALA A 30 1.56 -21.78 -9.81
CA ALA A 30 1.92 -23.16 -9.56
C ALA A 30 1.03 -24.11 -10.35
N PHE A 31 1.63 -25.18 -10.87
CA PHE A 31 0.93 -26.28 -11.53
C PHE A 31 1.25 -27.59 -10.81
N ASP A 32 0.26 -28.47 -10.73
CA ASP A 32 0.44 -29.82 -10.21
C ASP A 32 1.06 -30.75 -11.27
N GLU A 33 1.35 -31.99 -10.87
CA GLU A 33 1.96 -33.01 -11.74
C GLU A 33 1.11 -33.34 -12.98
N ASN A 34 -0.19 -33.04 -12.94
CA ASN A 34 -1.12 -33.25 -14.05
C ASN A 34 -1.22 -32.04 -14.98
N GLY A 35 -0.38 -31.01 -14.78
CA GLY A 35 -0.41 -29.76 -15.53
C GLY A 35 -1.63 -28.90 -15.24
N LYS A 36 -2.35 -29.16 -14.13
CA LYS A 36 -3.48 -28.34 -13.70
C LYS A 36 -2.99 -27.31 -12.70
N ARG A 37 -3.54 -26.09 -12.78
CA ARG A 37 -3.21 -25.02 -11.84
C ARG A 37 -3.47 -25.46 -10.39
N TYR A 38 -2.43 -25.41 -9.57
CA TYR A 38 -2.52 -25.67 -8.15
C TYR A 38 -3.19 -24.49 -7.44
N LYS A 39 -4.21 -24.78 -6.63
CA LYS A 39 -4.96 -23.77 -5.88
C LYS A 39 -4.57 -23.85 -4.42
N PHE A 40 -3.66 -22.98 -4.01
CA PHE A 40 -3.27 -22.85 -2.62
C PHE A 40 -4.45 -22.49 -1.72
N ASN A 41 -4.42 -23.02 -0.50
CA ASN A 41 -5.38 -22.64 0.53
C ASN A 41 -5.05 -21.24 1.06
N LYS A 42 -6.06 -20.45 1.42
CA LYS A 42 -5.87 -19.07 1.93
C LYS A 42 -5.04 -19.00 3.23
N LYS A 43 -4.91 -20.11 3.94
CA LYS A 43 -4.16 -20.20 5.20
C LYS A 43 -2.70 -20.66 5.01
N GLU A 44 -2.33 -21.11 3.82
CA GLU A 44 -0.96 -21.56 3.57
C GLU A 44 -0.05 -20.34 3.43
N SER A 45 1.09 -20.39 4.13
CA SER A 45 2.20 -19.49 3.85
C SER A 45 2.85 -19.92 2.53
N ILE A 46 2.89 -19.02 1.56
CA ILE A 46 3.41 -19.29 0.22
C ILE A 46 4.50 -18.26 -0.07
N GLU A 47 5.63 -18.74 -0.55
CA GLU A 47 6.75 -17.91 -0.99
C GLU A 47 7.02 -18.15 -2.47
N PHE A 48 7.43 -17.09 -3.17
CA PHE A 48 7.97 -17.20 -4.52
C PHE A 48 9.49 -17.19 -4.43
N VAL A 49 10.15 -18.21 -4.99
CA VAL A 49 11.58 -18.44 -4.81
C VAL A 49 12.26 -18.72 -6.14
N ILE A 50 13.58 -18.51 -6.19
CA ILE A 50 14.46 -19.04 -7.24
C ILE A 50 15.31 -20.18 -6.67
N GLY A 51 15.32 -21.31 -7.36
CA GLY A 51 16.12 -22.47 -6.98
C GLY A 51 17.57 -22.37 -7.42
N ALA A 52 18.40 -23.29 -6.92
CA ALA A 52 19.79 -23.43 -7.34
C ALA A 52 19.96 -23.78 -8.83
N ASP A 53 18.91 -24.31 -9.46
CA ASP A 53 18.85 -24.56 -10.91
C ASP A 53 18.36 -23.35 -11.73
N GLU A 54 18.33 -22.17 -11.10
CA GLU A 54 17.90 -20.89 -11.67
C GLU A 54 16.43 -20.84 -12.14
N LYS A 55 15.61 -21.83 -11.76
CA LYS A 55 14.17 -21.83 -12.07
C LYS A 55 13.35 -21.24 -10.94
N PHE A 56 12.15 -20.79 -11.28
CA PHE A 56 11.21 -20.21 -10.33
C PHE A 56 10.27 -21.26 -9.76
N TYR A 57 9.96 -21.11 -8.47
CA TYR A 57 9.08 -22.01 -7.74
C TYR A 57 8.15 -21.24 -6.80
N PHE A 58 7.03 -21.87 -6.48
CA PHE A 58 6.23 -21.56 -5.29
C PHE A 58 6.55 -22.57 -4.20
N ARG A 59 6.82 -22.10 -3.00
CA ARG A 59 7.15 -22.93 -1.84
C ARG A 59 6.14 -22.70 -0.73
N THR A 60 5.62 -23.77 -0.17
CA THR A 60 4.93 -23.77 1.13
C THR A 60 5.86 -24.36 2.19
N GLU A 61 5.42 -24.44 3.44
CA GLU A 61 6.21 -25.08 4.51
C GLU A 61 6.57 -26.54 4.19
N THR A 62 5.76 -27.24 3.39
CA THR A 62 5.87 -28.68 3.16
C THR A 62 6.06 -29.07 1.70
N MET A 63 5.72 -28.19 0.76
CA MET A 63 5.70 -28.54 -0.67
C MET A 63 6.38 -27.47 -1.52
N ARG A 64 6.89 -27.89 -2.67
CA ARG A 64 7.50 -27.03 -3.68
C ARG A 64 6.82 -27.31 -5.02
N PHE A 65 6.43 -26.25 -5.71
CA PHE A 65 5.72 -26.32 -6.99
C PHE A 65 6.49 -25.51 -8.00
N LYS A 66 6.70 -26.06 -9.20
CA LYS A 66 7.31 -25.30 -10.29
C LYS A 66 6.40 -24.12 -10.66
N ALA A 67 6.99 -22.95 -10.80
CA ALA A 67 6.29 -21.76 -11.24
C ALA A 67 6.33 -21.67 -12.76
N GLU A 68 5.17 -21.62 -13.39
CA GLU A 68 5.06 -21.52 -14.85
C GLU A 68 4.31 -20.26 -15.25
N ILE A 69 4.68 -19.73 -16.42
CA ILE A 69 4.08 -18.52 -16.96
C ILE A 69 2.66 -18.83 -17.42
N LEU A 70 1.69 -18.06 -16.95
CA LEU A 70 0.34 -18.08 -17.48
C LEU A 70 0.34 -17.53 -18.91
N GLU A 71 -0.19 -18.30 -19.84
CA GLU A 71 -0.32 -17.88 -21.23
C GLU A 71 -1.20 -16.63 -21.33
N LYS A 72 -0.69 -15.60 -22.02
CA LYS A 72 -1.40 -14.34 -22.20
C LYS A 72 -2.69 -14.57 -22.98
N GLY A 73 -3.83 -14.14 -22.41
CA GLY A 73 -5.16 -14.36 -22.99
C GLY A 73 -5.86 -15.62 -22.48
N SER A 74 -5.18 -16.50 -21.73
CA SER A 74 -5.84 -17.58 -21.01
C SER A 74 -6.79 -17.03 -19.93
N HIS A 75 -7.77 -17.84 -19.54
CA HIS A 75 -8.72 -17.48 -18.48
C HIS A 75 -8.03 -17.11 -17.17
N ASP A 76 -7.02 -17.89 -16.76
CA ASP A 76 -6.26 -17.66 -15.54
C ASP A 76 -5.43 -16.38 -15.59
N TRP A 77 -4.81 -16.08 -16.74
CA TRP A 77 -4.12 -14.81 -16.97
C TRP A 77 -5.08 -13.63 -16.86
N GLY A 78 -6.26 -13.73 -17.46
CA GLY A 78 -7.30 -12.69 -17.40
C GLY A 78 -7.77 -12.42 -15.97
N ILE A 79 -7.98 -13.46 -15.17
CA ILE A 79 -8.35 -13.31 -13.75
C ILE A 79 -7.24 -12.61 -12.96
N ALA A 80 -5.98 -13.01 -13.15
CA ALA A 80 -4.84 -12.40 -12.46
C ALA A 80 -4.70 -10.92 -12.81
N ASP A 81 -4.82 -10.59 -14.10
CA ASP A 81 -4.71 -9.21 -14.59
C ASP A 81 -5.84 -8.32 -14.06
N ILE A 82 -7.10 -8.82 -14.06
CA ILE A 82 -8.25 -8.10 -13.49
C ILE A 82 -8.06 -7.88 -11.98
N ALA A 83 -7.59 -8.90 -11.25
CA ALA A 83 -7.35 -8.78 -9.81
C ALA A 83 -6.28 -7.72 -9.50
N LYS A 84 -5.18 -7.69 -10.27
CA LYS A 84 -4.15 -6.66 -10.16
C LYS A 84 -4.71 -5.27 -10.45
N ARG A 85 -5.46 -5.09 -11.55
CA ARG A 85 -6.08 -3.80 -11.89
C ARG A 85 -7.02 -3.31 -10.79
N LYS A 86 -7.88 -4.19 -10.26
CA LYS A 86 -8.77 -3.85 -9.14
C LYS A 86 -8.00 -3.39 -7.90
N GLN A 87 -6.89 -4.07 -7.59
CA GLN A 87 -6.05 -3.66 -6.46
C GLN A 87 -5.40 -2.30 -6.67
N LEU A 88 -4.84 -2.05 -7.86
CA LEU A 88 -4.28 -0.74 -8.21
C LEU A 88 -5.35 0.37 -8.14
N ASP A 89 -6.59 0.06 -8.53
CA ASP A 89 -7.70 1.01 -8.42
C ASP A 89 -8.08 1.29 -6.96
N GLU A 90 -8.08 0.28 -6.08
CA GLU A 90 -8.34 0.48 -4.65
C GLU A 90 -7.21 1.23 -3.95
N GLU A 91 -5.94 0.94 -4.28
CA GLU A 91 -4.77 1.70 -3.80
C GLU A 91 -4.89 3.16 -4.24
N ARG A 92 -5.20 3.44 -5.51
CA ARG A 92 -5.46 4.80 -5.99
C ARG A 92 -6.61 5.50 -5.28
N LYS A 93 -7.72 4.81 -5.03
CA LYS A 93 -8.87 5.39 -4.28
C LYS A 93 -8.46 5.74 -2.86
N HIS A 94 -7.71 4.87 -2.20
CA HIS A 94 -7.17 5.11 -0.87
C HIS A 94 -6.25 6.35 -0.86
N ASP A 95 -5.36 6.46 -1.84
CA ASP A 95 -4.43 7.57 -1.96
C ASP A 95 -5.16 8.89 -2.23
N LEU A 96 -6.17 8.89 -3.11
CA LEU A 96 -7.03 10.05 -3.35
C LEU A 96 -7.77 10.51 -2.09
N LYS A 97 -8.30 9.57 -1.29
CA LYS A 97 -8.95 9.88 -0.01
C LYS A 97 -7.95 10.48 0.99
N THR A 98 -6.74 9.97 1.01
CA THR A 98 -5.64 10.45 1.86
C THR A 98 -5.22 11.87 1.45
N LEU A 99 -5.05 12.13 0.16
CA LEU A 99 -4.80 13.47 -0.39
C LEU A 99 -5.94 14.45 -0.08
N GLY A 100 -7.20 14.00 -0.19
CA GLY A 100 -8.36 14.79 0.21
C GLY A 100 -8.31 15.20 1.69
N THR A 101 -7.76 14.35 2.56
CA THR A 101 -7.57 14.65 4.00
C THR A 101 -6.46 15.68 4.21
N ILE A 102 -5.33 15.55 3.50
CA ILE A 102 -4.25 16.56 3.50
C ILE A 102 -4.74 17.93 2.99
N ASN A 103 -5.63 17.95 2.01
CA ASN A 103 -6.20 19.22 1.54
C ASN A 103 -7.13 19.86 2.59
N LYS A 104 -7.88 19.05 3.35
CA LYS A 104 -8.74 19.55 4.44
C LYS A 104 -7.93 20.16 5.57
N THR A 105 -6.81 19.57 5.97
CA THR A 105 -5.93 20.16 6.98
C THR A 105 -5.41 21.53 6.52
N ARG A 106 -4.97 21.66 5.27
CA ARG A 106 -4.59 22.97 4.69
C ARG A 106 -5.73 23.99 4.72
N TRP A 107 -6.96 23.55 4.43
CA TRP A 107 -8.13 24.42 4.51
C TRP A 107 -8.40 24.91 5.94
N ILE A 108 -8.31 24.01 6.94
CA ILE A 108 -8.44 24.35 8.37
C ILE A 108 -7.43 25.45 8.76
N HIS A 109 -6.17 25.35 8.31
CA HIS A 109 -5.18 26.40 8.56
C HIS A 109 -5.65 27.77 8.05
N THR A 110 -6.18 27.79 6.84
CA THR A 110 -6.65 29.02 6.19
C THR A 110 -7.85 29.63 6.94
N VAL A 111 -8.77 28.78 7.39
CA VAL A 111 -9.96 29.22 8.15
C VAL A 111 -9.54 29.77 9.51
N LEU A 112 -8.67 29.06 10.25
CA LEU A 112 -8.20 29.52 11.55
C LEU A 112 -7.44 30.85 11.45
N ASP A 113 -6.58 31.01 10.44
CA ASP A 113 -5.86 32.27 10.21
C ASP A 113 -6.81 33.43 9.88
N LYS A 114 -7.83 33.19 9.05
CA LYS A 114 -8.86 34.19 8.74
C LYS A 114 -9.66 34.57 9.98
N THR A 115 -10.12 33.59 10.75
CA THR A 115 -10.91 33.82 11.97
C THR A 115 -10.09 34.59 13.01
N LEU A 116 -8.85 34.19 13.26
CA LEU A 116 -7.97 34.88 14.21
C LEU A 116 -7.68 36.33 13.77
N ASN A 117 -7.46 36.56 12.48
CA ASN A 117 -7.26 37.91 11.94
C ASN A 117 -8.51 38.79 12.07
N SER A 118 -9.71 38.24 11.86
CA SER A 118 -10.97 38.96 12.06
C SER A 118 -11.17 39.34 13.53
N ILE A 119 -10.88 38.41 14.45
CA ILE A 119 -10.96 38.64 15.90
C ILE A 119 -9.99 39.75 16.33
N LYS A 120 -8.73 39.70 15.86
CA LYS A 120 -7.71 40.73 16.15
C LYS A 120 -8.09 42.12 15.62
N LYS A 121 -8.92 42.20 14.58
CA LYS A 121 -9.38 43.45 13.97
C LYS A 121 -10.75 43.90 14.48
N HIS A 122 -11.34 43.23 15.48
CA HIS A 122 -12.69 43.55 15.94
C HIS A 122 -12.76 44.97 16.53
N PRO A 123 -13.74 45.80 16.11
CA PRO A 123 -13.75 47.24 16.39
C PRO A 123 -13.90 47.60 17.87
N SER A 124 -14.47 46.71 18.70
CA SER A 124 -14.57 46.91 20.16
C SER A 124 -13.31 46.47 20.94
N GLY A 125 -12.34 45.85 20.26
CA GLY A 125 -11.22 45.17 20.91
C GLY A 125 -11.65 43.94 21.72
N LEU A 126 -10.75 42.98 21.87
CA LEU A 126 -10.82 41.97 22.93
C LEU A 126 -9.63 42.20 23.89
N PRO A 127 -9.75 41.80 25.17
CA PRO A 127 -8.61 41.79 26.06
C PRO A 127 -7.43 41.01 25.46
N SER A 128 -6.22 41.53 25.59
CA SER A 128 -5.01 40.93 25.01
C SER A 128 -4.81 39.48 25.47
N GLU A 129 -5.07 39.20 26.74
CA GLU A 129 -4.99 37.87 27.35
C GLU A 129 -5.86 36.84 26.60
N VAL A 130 -7.09 37.22 26.22
CA VAL A 130 -8.01 36.37 25.46
C VAL A 130 -7.51 36.15 24.03
N VAL A 131 -6.94 37.19 23.40
CA VAL A 131 -6.36 37.10 22.05
C VAL A 131 -5.12 36.20 22.04
N ASP A 132 -4.30 36.25 23.10
CA ASP A 132 -3.11 35.43 23.25
C ASP A 132 -3.46 33.96 23.48
N GLU A 133 -4.44 33.68 24.35
CA GLU A 133 -4.94 32.32 24.59
C GLU A 133 -5.52 31.71 23.29
N LEU A 134 -6.36 32.47 22.57
CA LEU A 134 -6.90 32.04 21.27
C LEU A 134 -5.79 31.82 20.23
N SER A 135 -4.76 32.68 20.21
CA SER A 135 -3.61 32.51 19.32
C SER A 135 -2.82 31.24 19.65
N GLY A 136 -2.68 30.91 20.93
CA GLY A 136 -2.07 29.67 21.41
C GLY A 136 -2.86 28.43 20.97
N LEU A 137 -4.18 28.43 21.16
CA LEU A 137 -5.06 27.33 20.73
C LEU A 137 -5.02 27.13 19.21
N VAL A 138 -5.11 28.20 18.43
CA VAL A 138 -5.00 28.16 16.96
C VAL A 138 -3.66 27.56 16.54
N SER A 139 -2.57 27.98 17.18
CA SER A 139 -1.23 27.45 16.89
C SER A 139 -1.13 25.96 17.21
N GLY A 140 -1.70 25.52 18.33
CA GLY A 140 -1.77 24.11 18.70
C GLY A 140 -2.49 23.25 17.65
N VAL A 141 -3.69 23.69 17.23
CA VAL A 141 -4.47 22.98 16.20
C VAL A 141 -3.75 22.96 14.85
N LYS A 142 -3.07 24.04 14.47
CA LYS A 142 -2.27 24.11 13.25
C LYS A 142 -1.09 23.14 13.29
N ASN A 143 -0.39 23.05 14.43
CA ASN A 143 0.72 22.11 14.58
C ASN A 143 0.25 20.66 14.45
N GLU A 144 -0.90 20.33 15.03
CA GLU A 144 -1.47 18.99 14.92
C GLU A 144 -1.92 18.66 13.49
N CYS A 145 -2.54 19.62 12.80
CA CYS A 145 -2.88 19.49 11.38
C CYS A 145 -1.62 19.30 10.50
N TYR A 146 -0.52 20.01 10.80
CA TYR A 146 0.77 19.78 10.14
C TYR A 146 1.31 18.38 10.40
N ARG A 147 1.31 17.92 11.65
CA ARG A 147 1.75 16.57 12.02
C ARG A 147 0.97 15.49 11.26
N ILE A 148 -0.36 15.56 11.28
CA ILE A 148 -1.23 14.65 10.53
C ILE A 148 -0.91 14.68 9.04
N SER A 149 -0.75 15.88 8.47
CA SER A 149 -0.43 16.02 7.04
C SER A 149 0.93 15.43 6.69
N PHE A 150 1.91 15.58 7.57
CA PHE A 150 3.26 15.05 7.40
C PHE A 150 3.25 13.52 7.43
N GLU A 151 2.63 12.90 8.45
CA GLU A 151 2.51 11.44 8.56
C GLU A 151 1.78 10.83 7.36
N LEU A 152 0.74 11.50 6.85
CA LEU A 152 0.02 11.03 5.67
C LEU A 152 0.86 11.16 4.39
N LYS A 153 1.67 12.23 4.25
CA LYS A 153 2.60 12.38 3.13
C LYS A 153 3.71 11.34 3.16
N GLU A 154 4.25 11.04 4.34
CA GLU A 154 5.26 9.99 4.53
C GLU A 154 4.71 8.63 4.07
N LYS A 155 3.49 8.27 4.50
CA LYS A 155 2.82 7.03 4.07
C LYS A 155 2.58 6.93 2.57
N LEU A 156 2.40 8.07 1.90
CA LEU A 156 2.24 8.15 0.44
C LEU A 156 3.58 8.25 -0.31
N GLY A 157 4.72 8.32 0.38
CA GLY A 157 6.03 8.54 -0.25
C GLY A 157 6.15 9.91 -0.94
N LEU A 158 5.48 10.94 -0.42
CA LEU A 158 5.47 12.31 -0.95
C LEU A 158 6.44 13.25 -0.21
N LEU A 159 7.34 12.69 0.60
CA LEU A 159 8.42 13.40 1.26
C LEU A 159 9.73 13.02 0.55
N ASP A 160 10.47 14.03 0.10
CA ASP A 160 11.80 13.87 -0.52
C ASP A 160 12.87 13.50 0.52
#